data_AF-A0A449A9B0-F1
#
_entry.id   AF-A0A449A9B0-F1
#
_cell.length_a   1.000
_cell.length_b   1.000
_cell.length_c   1.000
_cell.angle_alpha   90.00
_cell.angle_beta   90.00
_cell.angle_gamma   90.00
#
_symmetry.space_group_name_H-M   'P 1'
#
loop_
_entity.id
_entity.type
_entity.pdbx_description
1 polymer ?
#
loop_
_entity_poly.entity_id
_entity_poly.type
_entity_poly.pdbx_seq_one_letter_code
_entity_poly.pdbx_strand_id
1 'polypeptide(L)'
;MAENLKFNQRYGISDEQQNKLKLVKQQKYTHNIAGKPKILAIEILKRFFTNPMVVIAFCVFLAIIITALVVSFSSPYPAVKPIDYYLPVDKKVSDFQSLPPIFAQWTETTDNNKITNLYRWSSDPYSKYLKDYANFKEIVPGQILYYNAYSYFEGQQLYSKIFKILDKDPNAIITAEQLAEFKNAIPKLHTFFGTNNAGTDIWTTVWKGTLESLWIALFVATVEIIIGVFVGAYLGFNAGKWLDTVMMRIIEIFTSPPSIIWLLLFVSIWGTNPWVLIAGLLFVGWTGPIGVTRLFIITVKDEEYILAAKSIGASEKRQIFFHALPAILGKIAMSYVRRIPSVILSIASLAFLGFFKDDSSANLGKFMLDNLEDSKNNVWLLIIPASILLCISISLQFIAVGLHDALDPKVIKLKR
;
A
#
# COMPACT_ATOMS: atom_id res chain seq x y z
N MET A 1 55.81 27.91 13.85
CA MET A 1 57.03 27.52 14.60
C MET A 1 57.47 28.62 15.57
N ALA A 2 57.48 29.91 15.16
CA ALA A 2 57.86 31.04 16.01
C ALA A 2 56.91 31.31 17.21
N GLU A 3 55.60 31.08 17.10
CA GLU A 3 54.66 31.22 18.22
C GLU A 3 54.86 30.18 19.34
N ASN A 4 55.21 28.94 18.98
CA ASN A 4 55.45 27.86 19.94
C ASN A 4 56.68 28.14 20.80
N LEU A 5 57.72 28.78 20.23
CA LEU A 5 58.92 29.18 20.97
C LEU A 5 58.62 30.21 22.07
N LYS A 6 57.77 31.21 21.78
CA LYS A 6 57.34 32.20 22.77
C LYS A 6 56.47 31.59 23.87
N PHE A 7 55.59 30.65 23.52
CA PHE A 7 54.78 29.91 24.50
C PHE A 7 55.67 29.06 25.42
N ASN A 8 56.60 28.29 24.88
CA ASN A 8 57.48 27.41 25.66
C ASN A 8 58.37 28.21 26.62
N GLN A 9 58.92 29.34 26.18
CA GLN A 9 59.68 30.25 27.06
C GLN A 9 58.83 30.85 28.17
N ARG A 10 57.58 31.24 27.88
CA ARG A 10 56.67 31.84 28.85
C ARG A 10 56.28 30.88 29.99
N TYR A 11 56.23 29.57 29.72
CA TYR A 11 55.79 28.55 30.66
C TYR A 11 56.91 27.62 31.15
N GLY A 12 58.17 27.93 30.84
CA GLY A 12 59.33 27.18 31.34
C GLY A 12 59.38 25.71 30.87
N ILE A 13 58.84 25.41 29.70
CA ILE A 13 58.81 24.05 29.15
C ILE A 13 60.21 23.71 28.66
N SER A 14 60.87 22.72 29.27
CA SER A 14 62.20 22.28 28.86
C SER A 14 62.17 21.49 27.55
N ASP A 15 63.28 21.47 26.80
CA ASP A 15 63.39 20.72 25.54
C ASP A 15 63.08 19.21 25.71
N GLU A 16 63.37 18.67 26.90
CA GLU A 16 63.04 17.28 27.25
C GLU A 16 61.53 17.06 27.43
N GLN A 17 60.81 18.03 28.01
CA GLN A 17 59.35 18.00 28.14
C GLN A 17 58.66 18.20 26.79
N GLN A 18 59.22 19.06 25.93
CA GLN A 18 58.73 19.29 24.57
C GLN A 18 58.83 18.02 23.71
N ASN A 19 59.90 17.23 23.85
CA ASN A 19 60.06 15.96 23.15
C ASN A 19 59.13 14.85 23.68
N LYS A 20 58.70 14.94 24.95
CA LYS A 20 57.68 14.05 25.54
C LYS A 20 56.26 14.44 25.11
N LEU A 21 56.03 15.71 24.77
CA LEU A 21 54.80 16.20 24.16
C LEU A 21 54.74 15.77 22.69
N LYS A 22 54.42 14.49 22.44
CA LYS A 22 53.91 14.06 21.13
C LYS A 22 52.55 14.73 20.92
N LEU A 23 52.57 15.93 20.34
CA LEU A 23 51.37 16.52 19.76
C LEU A 23 50.85 15.50 18.75
N VAL A 24 49.71 14.88 19.08
CA VAL A 24 48.94 14.12 18.10
C VAL A 24 48.83 15.06 16.91
N LYS A 25 49.43 14.70 15.75
CA LYS A 25 49.21 15.42 14.49
C LYS A 25 47.73 15.71 14.49
N GLN A 26 47.32 16.99 14.52
CA GLN A 26 45.91 17.34 14.47
C GLN A 26 45.34 16.56 13.29
N GLN A 27 44.71 15.42 13.58
CA GLN A 27 43.82 14.79 12.66
C GLN A 27 42.80 15.90 12.51
N LYS A 28 42.69 16.43 11.29
CA LYS A 28 41.59 17.31 10.93
C LYS A 28 40.31 16.51 11.22
N TYR A 29 39.87 16.55 12.46
CA TYR A 29 38.66 15.94 12.98
C TYR A 29 37.44 16.79 12.63
N THR A 30 37.57 17.73 11.71
CA THR A 30 36.44 18.38 11.07
C THR A 30 36.10 17.63 9.79
N HIS A 31 35.71 16.36 9.93
CA HIS A 31 34.78 15.73 8.98
C HIS A 31 33.34 16.13 9.34
N ASN A 32 33.14 17.40 9.70
CA ASN A 32 31.81 17.94 9.90
C ASN A 32 31.20 18.07 8.51
N ILE A 33 30.38 17.08 8.13
CA ILE A 33 29.45 17.19 6.99
C ILE A 33 28.42 18.30 7.29
N ALA A 34 28.31 18.74 8.56
CA ALA A 34 27.61 19.93 9.00
C ALA A 34 28.01 21.14 8.12
N GLY A 35 27.09 21.57 7.25
CA GLY A 35 27.29 22.68 6.31
C GLY A 35 27.42 22.29 4.82
N LYS A 36 27.44 20.99 4.47
CA LYS A 36 27.49 20.52 3.06
C LYS A 36 26.28 19.63 2.71
N PRO A 37 25.09 20.21 2.52
CA PRO A 37 23.83 19.46 2.38
C PRO A 37 23.82 18.48 1.20
N LYS A 38 24.46 18.85 0.08
CA LYS A 38 24.56 17.97 -1.11
C LYS A 38 25.37 16.70 -0.84
N ILE A 39 26.49 16.82 -0.13
CA ILE A 39 27.36 15.68 0.19
C ILE A 39 26.66 14.76 1.18
N LEU A 40 25.99 15.34 2.18
CA LEU A 40 25.17 14.61 3.15
C LEU A 40 24.10 13.77 2.44
N ALA A 41 23.33 14.37 1.52
CA ALA A 41 22.29 13.68 0.79
C ALA A 41 22.83 12.50 -0.05
N ILE A 42 23.97 12.67 -0.73
CA ILE A 42 24.61 11.60 -1.50
C ILE A 42 25.07 10.47 -0.57
N GLU A 43 25.62 10.80 0.60
CA GLU A 43 26.11 9.80 1.54
C GLU A 43 24.97 9.01 2.19
N ILE A 44 23.87 9.68 2.54
CA ILE A 44 22.62 9.05 3.00
C ILE A 44 22.13 8.06 1.93
N LEU A 45 22.08 8.47 0.66
CA LEU A 45 21.61 7.61 -0.43
C LEU A 45 22.50 6.37 -0.60
N LYS A 46 23.83 6.52 -0.54
CA LYS A 46 24.76 5.39 -0.62
C LYS A 46 24.56 4.41 0.54
N ARG A 47 24.37 4.91 1.76
CA ARG A 47 24.14 4.10 2.96
C ARG A 47 22.81 3.35 2.88
N PHE A 48 21.76 4.03 2.42
CA PHE A 48 20.43 3.45 2.24
C PHE A 48 20.49 2.18 1.37
N PHE A 49 21.24 2.23 0.27
CA PHE A 49 21.41 1.08 -0.64
C PHE A 49 22.56 0.12 -0.26
N THR A 50 23.17 0.27 0.92
CA THR A 50 24.24 -0.65 1.36
C THR A 50 23.69 -2.00 1.83
N ASN A 51 22.48 -2.02 2.41
CA ASN A 51 21.87 -3.25 2.89
C ASN A 51 21.08 -3.94 1.75
N PRO A 52 21.41 -5.18 1.36
CA PRO A 52 20.74 -5.86 0.25
C PRO A 52 19.24 -6.06 0.50
N MET A 53 18.81 -6.26 1.76
CA MET A 53 17.39 -6.42 2.08
C MET A 53 16.60 -5.13 1.83
N VAL A 54 17.22 -3.96 2.10
CA VAL A 54 16.61 -2.65 1.82
C VAL A 54 16.48 -2.42 0.32
N VAL A 55 17.52 -2.79 -0.46
CA VAL A 55 17.50 -2.69 -1.93
C VAL A 55 16.38 -3.54 -2.51
N ILE A 56 16.29 -4.82 -2.10
CA ILE A 56 15.25 -5.75 -2.56
C ILE A 56 13.86 -5.21 -2.21
N ALA A 57 13.65 -4.81 -0.95
CA ALA A 57 12.39 -4.23 -0.50
C ALA A 57 12.00 -2.97 -1.30
N PHE A 58 12.96 -2.10 -1.57
CA PHE A 58 12.74 -0.90 -2.38
C PHE A 58 12.36 -1.23 -3.82
N CYS A 59 13.04 -2.20 -4.45
CA CYS A 59 12.70 -2.69 -5.79
C CYS A 59 11.31 -3.33 -5.83
N VAL A 60 10.95 -4.14 -4.83
CA VAL A 60 9.62 -4.76 -4.73
C VAL A 60 8.54 -3.68 -4.60
N PHE A 61 8.74 -2.70 -3.72
CA PHE A 61 7.81 -1.58 -3.54
C PHE A 61 7.61 -0.78 -4.83
N LEU A 62 8.71 -0.47 -5.55
CA LEU A 62 8.63 0.21 -6.84
C LEU A 62 7.92 -0.65 -7.89
N ALA A 63 8.21 -1.94 -7.96
CA ALA A 63 7.54 -2.84 -8.91
C ALA A 63 6.03 -2.89 -8.66
N ILE A 64 5.59 -2.90 -7.40
CA ILE A 64 4.17 -2.84 -7.03
C ILE A 64 3.55 -1.52 -7.49
N ILE A 65 4.18 -0.37 -7.21
CA ILE A 65 3.65 0.93 -7.64
C ILE A 65 3.57 1.02 -9.17
N ILE A 66 4.64 0.62 -9.86
CA ILE A 66 4.69 0.66 -11.33
C ILE A 66 3.62 -0.25 -11.91
N THR A 67 3.46 -1.46 -11.40
CA THR A 67 2.42 -2.38 -11.86
C THR A 67 1.03 -1.81 -11.60
N ALA A 68 0.79 -1.25 -10.41
CA ALA A 68 -0.47 -0.62 -10.06
C ALA A 68 -0.83 0.54 -10.99
N LEU A 69 0.15 1.39 -11.32
CA LEU A 69 0.00 2.49 -12.27
C LEU A 69 -0.27 1.97 -13.68
N VAL A 70 0.57 1.05 -14.19
CA VAL A 70 0.43 0.50 -15.54
C VAL A 70 -0.95 -0.13 -15.72
N VAL A 71 -1.37 -1.01 -14.81
CA VAL A 71 -2.69 -1.67 -14.88
C VAL A 71 -3.83 -0.66 -14.78
N SER A 72 -3.70 0.38 -13.96
CA SER A 72 -4.74 1.41 -13.84
C SER A 72 -4.98 2.19 -15.13
N PHE A 73 -3.92 2.38 -15.94
CA PHE A 73 -4.01 3.07 -17.24
C PHE A 73 -4.27 2.13 -18.42
N SER A 74 -3.76 0.90 -18.38
CA SER A 74 -3.82 -0.04 -19.50
C SER A 74 -5.07 -0.93 -19.47
N SER A 75 -5.69 -1.13 -18.31
CA SER A 75 -6.83 -2.03 -18.21
C SER A 75 -8.05 -1.48 -18.93
N PRO A 76 -8.72 -2.27 -19.79
CA PRO A 76 -9.96 -1.89 -20.45
C PRO A 76 -11.16 -1.92 -19.50
N TYR A 77 -11.01 -2.48 -18.29
CA TYR A 77 -12.11 -2.74 -17.37
C TYR A 77 -12.23 -1.66 -16.28
N PRO A 78 -13.45 -1.38 -15.79
CA PRO A 78 -13.64 -0.60 -14.57
C PRO A 78 -13.19 -1.41 -13.34
N ALA A 79 -12.74 -0.71 -12.29
CA ALA A 79 -12.28 -1.37 -11.06
C ALA A 79 -13.42 -1.91 -10.19
N VAL A 80 -14.47 -1.13 -9.99
CA VAL A 80 -15.54 -1.45 -9.02
C VAL A 80 -16.85 -1.81 -9.70
N LYS A 81 -16.85 -1.86 -11.04
CA LYS A 81 -18.05 -2.12 -11.84
C LYS A 81 -17.85 -3.40 -12.67
N PRO A 82 -18.95 -4.03 -13.13
CA PRO A 82 -18.87 -5.18 -14.01
C PRO A 82 -18.10 -4.86 -15.30
N ILE A 83 -17.45 -5.87 -15.89
CA ILE A 83 -16.60 -5.69 -17.09
C ILE A 83 -17.37 -5.14 -18.32
N ASP A 84 -18.68 -5.34 -18.38
CA ASP A 84 -19.55 -4.86 -19.46
C ASP A 84 -20.14 -3.46 -19.20
N TYR A 85 -19.77 -2.81 -18.09
CA TYR A 85 -20.41 -1.57 -17.64
C TYR A 85 -20.38 -0.44 -18.67
N TYR A 86 -19.29 -0.32 -19.45
CA TYR A 86 -19.16 0.69 -20.50
C TYR A 86 -19.80 0.29 -21.83
N LEU A 87 -20.33 -0.94 -21.94
CA LEU A 87 -21.00 -1.40 -23.15
C LEU A 87 -22.44 -0.88 -23.23
N PRO A 88 -22.89 -0.46 -24.42
CA PRO A 88 -24.30 -0.17 -24.68
C PRO A 88 -25.22 -1.33 -24.28
N VAL A 89 -26.48 -1.04 -23.94
CA VAL A 89 -27.46 -2.04 -23.46
C VAL A 89 -27.61 -3.22 -24.44
N ASP A 90 -27.58 -2.95 -25.75
CA ASP A 90 -27.66 -3.93 -26.83
C ASP A 90 -26.41 -4.81 -26.97
N LYS A 91 -25.28 -4.38 -26.39
CA LYS A 91 -23.98 -5.05 -26.40
C LYS A 91 -23.57 -5.65 -25.05
N LYS A 92 -24.46 -5.59 -24.05
CA LYS A 92 -24.22 -6.27 -22.77
C LYS A 92 -24.07 -7.77 -22.97
N VAL A 93 -23.23 -8.33 -22.12
CA VAL A 93 -22.74 -9.70 -22.22
C VAL A 93 -23.33 -10.47 -21.04
N SER A 94 -23.41 -11.80 -21.10
CA SER A 94 -23.88 -12.64 -20.00
C SER A 94 -22.81 -13.65 -19.59
N ASP A 95 -23.01 -14.33 -18.46
CA ASP A 95 -22.22 -15.49 -18.04
C ASP A 95 -20.73 -15.21 -17.84
N PHE A 96 -20.41 -13.98 -17.42
CA PHE A 96 -19.06 -13.56 -17.05
C PHE A 96 -18.88 -13.35 -15.54
N GLN A 97 -19.90 -13.64 -14.73
CA GLN A 97 -19.77 -13.66 -13.27
C GLN A 97 -19.00 -14.91 -12.83
N SER A 98 -18.16 -14.75 -11.80
CA SER A 98 -17.39 -15.83 -11.16
C SER A 98 -16.54 -16.65 -12.14
N LEU A 99 -15.92 -15.99 -13.12
CA LEU A 99 -14.98 -16.65 -14.03
C LEU A 99 -13.72 -17.06 -13.25
N PRO A 100 -13.21 -18.28 -13.48
CA PRO A 100 -11.92 -18.70 -12.93
C PRO A 100 -10.77 -18.00 -13.69
N PRO A 101 -9.51 -18.12 -13.23
CA PRO A 101 -8.36 -17.59 -13.96
C PRO A 101 -8.21 -18.17 -15.37
N ILE A 102 -7.65 -17.39 -16.30
CA ILE A 102 -7.41 -17.84 -17.70
C ILE A 102 -6.51 -19.07 -17.77
N PHE A 103 -5.57 -19.23 -16.83
CA PHE A 103 -4.68 -20.40 -16.76
C PHE A 103 -5.34 -21.63 -16.11
N ALA A 104 -6.52 -21.50 -15.52
CA ALA A 104 -7.26 -22.56 -14.84
C ALA A 104 -8.75 -22.50 -15.21
N GLN A 105 -9.06 -22.72 -16.48
CA GLN A 105 -10.38 -22.44 -17.08
C GLN A 105 -11.51 -23.39 -16.67
N TRP A 106 -11.17 -24.53 -16.05
CA TRP A 106 -12.12 -25.56 -15.66
C TRP A 106 -12.71 -25.24 -14.29
N THR A 107 -14.03 -25.17 -14.20
CA THR A 107 -14.75 -24.88 -12.96
C THR A 107 -15.95 -25.80 -12.78
N GLU A 108 -16.43 -25.89 -11.55
CA GLU A 108 -17.62 -26.64 -11.15
C GLU A 108 -18.87 -25.76 -11.22
N THR A 109 -20.01 -26.35 -11.57
CA THR A 109 -21.31 -25.71 -11.42
C THR A 109 -22.36 -26.70 -10.92
N THR A 110 -23.26 -26.20 -10.08
CA THR A 110 -24.51 -26.86 -9.64
C THR A 110 -25.75 -26.21 -10.27
N ASP A 111 -25.56 -25.20 -11.13
CA ASP A 111 -26.66 -24.52 -11.81
C ASP A 111 -27.27 -25.41 -12.89
N ASN A 112 -28.50 -25.87 -12.63
CA ASN A 112 -29.27 -26.71 -13.53
C ASN A 112 -29.48 -26.09 -14.92
N ASN A 113 -29.56 -24.76 -15.04
CA ASN A 113 -29.69 -24.11 -16.34
C ASN A 113 -28.40 -24.23 -17.15
N LYS A 114 -27.24 -24.03 -16.50
CA LYS A 114 -25.93 -24.19 -17.15
C LYS A 114 -25.70 -25.63 -17.59
N ILE A 115 -26.01 -26.57 -16.69
CA ILE A 115 -25.90 -28.02 -16.95
C ILE A 115 -26.78 -28.41 -18.15
N THR A 116 -28.04 -27.99 -18.14
CA THR A 116 -28.98 -28.27 -19.24
C THR A 116 -28.51 -27.69 -20.57
N ASN A 117 -28.02 -26.45 -20.57
CA ASN A 117 -27.48 -25.80 -21.77
C ASN A 117 -26.28 -26.56 -22.33
N LEU A 118 -25.32 -26.94 -21.47
CA LEU A 118 -24.13 -27.72 -21.88
C LEU A 118 -24.52 -29.07 -22.50
N TYR A 119 -25.48 -29.79 -21.91
CA TYR A 119 -25.99 -31.03 -22.49
C TYR A 119 -26.68 -30.81 -23.84
N ARG A 120 -27.59 -29.83 -23.93
CA ARG A 120 -28.29 -29.50 -25.19
C ARG A 120 -27.31 -29.17 -26.29
N TRP A 121 -26.30 -28.34 -26.00
CA TRP A 121 -25.28 -27.95 -26.97
C TRP A 121 -24.39 -29.11 -27.43
N SER A 122 -24.27 -30.17 -26.63
CA SER A 122 -23.49 -31.35 -26.98
C SER A 122 -24.26 -32.41 -27.78
N SER A 123 -25.58 -32.49 -27.60
CA SER A 123 -26.41 -33.65 -28.01
C SER A 123 -27.48 -33.36 -29.06
N ASP A 124 -27.96 -32.12 -29.17
CA ASP A 124 -29.14 -31.78 -29.98
C ASP A 124 -28.79 -31.54 -31.46
N PRO A 125 -29.51 -32.05 -32.47
CA PRO A 125 -29.33 -31.72 -33.89
C PRO A 125 -29.32 -30.20 -34.19
N TYR A 126 -30.05 -29.40 -33.41
CA TYR A 126 -30.09 -27.93 -33.55
C TYR A 126 -28.84 -27.23 -33.01
N SER A 127 -27.94 -27.95 -32.34
CA SER A 127 -26.71 -27.42 -31.74
C SER A 127 -25.48 -27.41 -32.65
N LYS A 128 -25.64 -27.62 -33.97
CA LYS A 128 -24.54 -27.68 -34.95
C LYS A 128 -23.50 -26.56 -34.78
N TYR A 129 -23.95 -25.36 -34.39
CA TYR A 129 -23.09 -24.17 -34.22
C TYR A 129 -22.41 -24.06 -32.84
N LEU A 130 -22.92 -24.76 -31.83
CA LEU A 130 -22.54 -24.61 -30.42
C LEU A 130 -21.76 -25.80 -29.86
N LYS A 131 -21.70 -26.91 -30.60
CA LYS A 131 -21.04 -28.14 -30.18
C LYS A 131 -19.59 -27.94 -29.71
N ASP A 132 -18.84 -27.08 -30.39
CA ASP A 132 -17.43 -26.79 -30.04
C ASP A 132 -17.27 -26.03 -28.71
N TYR A 133 -18.35 -25.42 -28.21
CA TYR A 133 -18.36 -24.63 -26.97
C TYR A 133 -18.87 -25.44 -25.76
N ALA A 134 -19.45 -26.62 -25.99
CA ALA A 134 -19.97 -27.52 -24.95
C ALA A 134 -18.86 -28.38 -24.31
N ASN A 135 -17.79 -27.72 -23.84
CA ASN A 135 -16.63 -28.39 -23.24
C ASN A 135 -16.87 -28.69 -21.75
N PHE A 136 -17.27 -29.91 -21.43
CA PHE A 136 -17.47 -30.38 -20.05
C PHE A 136 -16.89 -31.78 -19.81
N LYS A 137 -16.64 -32.09 -18.54
CA LYS A 137 -16.21 -33.39 -17.98
C LYS A 137 -17.32 -33.95 -17.10
N GLU A 138 -17.21 -35.25 -16.79
CA GLU A 138 -18.20 -36.15 -16.16
C GLU A 138 -19.10 -35.57 -15.04
N ILE A 139 -20.29 -36.18 -14.89
CA ILE A 139 -21.24 -35.92 -13.78
C ILE A 139 -20.74 -36.66 -12.53
N VAL A 140 -20.50 -35.94 -11.44
CA VAL A 140 -20.28 -36.55 -10.11
C VAL A 140 -21.65 -36.84 -9.46
N PRO A 141 -21.83 -37.92 -8.66
CA PRO A 141 -23.10 -38.21 -7.99
C PRO A 141 -23.57 -37.00 -7.16
N GLY A 142 -24.67 -36.35 -7.55
CA GLY A 142 -25.15 -35.09 -6.95
C GLY A 142 -25.24 -33.86 -7.88
N GLN A 143 -25.22 -34.03 -9.20
CA GLN A 143 -25.40 -32.98 -10.24
C GLN A 143 -24.25 -31.95 -10.42
N ILE A 144 -23.07 -32.16 -9.85
CA ILE A 144 -21.93 -31.26 -10.09
C ILE A 144 -21.33 -31.55 -11.48
N LEU A 145 -21.21 -30.51 -12.32
CA LEU A 145 -20.62 -30.58 -13.65
C LEU A 145 -19.33 -29.75 -13.72
N TYR A 146 -18.26 -30.36 -14.24
CA TYR A 146 -17.02 -29.66 -14.54
C TYR A 146 -17.02 -29.17 -15.98
N TYR A 147 -16.81 -27.88 -16.22
CA TYR A 147 -16.85 -27.32 -17.57
C TYR A 147 -15.81 -26.22 -17.78
N ASN A 148 -15.46 -25.97 -19.05
CA ASN A 148 -14.63 -24.83 -19.40
C ASN A 148 -15.48 -23.55 -19.38
N ALA A 149 -15.22 -22.67 -18.41
CA ALA A 149 -15.99 -21.45 -18.19
C ALA A 149 -15.92 -20.48 -19.37
N TYR A 150 -14.75 -20.36 -20.00
CA TYR A 150 -14.53 -19.46 -21.14
C TYR A 150 -15.19 -19.99 -22.41
N SER A 151 -15.08 -21.30 -22.69
CA SER A 151 -15.82 -21.91 -23.80
C SER A 151 -17.33 -21.74 -23.65
N TYR A 152 -17.85 -21.93 -22.43
CA TYR A 152 -19.27 -21.73 -22.15
C TYR A 152 -19.72 -20.29 -22.37
N PHE A 153 -18.92 -19.34 -21.87
CA PHE A 153 -19.17 -17.90 -22.08
C PHE A 153 -19.24 -17.55 -23.58
N GLU A 154 -18.27 -17.98 -24.38
CA GLU A 154 -18.27 -17.74 -25.82
C GLU A 154 -19.49 -18.40 -26.49
N GLY A 155 -19.82 -19.62 -26.08
CA GLY A 155 -21.02 -20.34 -26.50
C GLY A 155 -22.30 -19.58 -26.18
N GLN A 156 -22.41 -18.97 -24.99
CA GLN A 156 -23.58 -18.16 -24.60
C GLN A 156 -23.71 -16.90 -25.45
N GLN A 157 -22.60 -16.23 -25.72
CA GLN A 157 -22.62 -15.05 -26.59
C GLN A 157 -23.05 -15.40 -28.00
N LEU A 158 -22.60 -16.54 -28.53
CA LEU A 158 -23.04 -17.04 -29.83
C LEU A 158 -24.52 -17.45 -29.81
N TYR A 159 -24.94 -18.21 -28.80
CA TYR A 159 -26.31 -18.67 -28.61
C TYR A 159 -27.29 -17.49 -28.56
N SER A 160 -26.97 -16.43 -27.81
CA SER A 160 -27.85 -15.25 -27.69
C SER A 160 -28.10 -14.55 -29.03
N LYS A 161 -27.10 -14.49 -29.92
CA LYS A 161 -27.23 -13.89 -31.27
C LYS A 161 -28.05 -14.78 -32.20
N ILE A 162 -27.76 -16.08 -32.18
CA ILE A 162 -28.50 -17.08 -32.97
C ILE A 162 -29.97 -17.10 -32.55
N PHE A 163 -30.23 -17.13 -31.24
CA PHE A 163 -31.58 -17.17 -30.69
C PHE A 163 -32.39 -15.93 -31.08
N LYS A 164 -31.81 -14.73 -31.06
CA LYS A 164 -32.49 -13.50 -31.52
C LYS A 164 -32.97 -13.54 -32.97
N ILE A 165 -32.34 -14.34 -33.83
CA ILE A 165 -32.77 -14.53 -35.22
C ILE A 165 -33.88 -15.57 -35.30
N LEU A 166 -33.66 -16.72 -34.67
CA LEU A 166 -34.62 -17.83 -34.66
C LEU A 166 -35.93 -17.46 -33.95
N ASP A 167 -35.89 -16.56 -32.98
CA ASP A 167 -37.08 -16.01 -32.32
C ASP A 167 -37.94 -15.16 -33.27
N LYS A 168 -37.32 -14.48 -34.24
CA LYS A 168 -38.03 -13.71 -35.28
C LYS A 168 -38.51 -14.58 -36.43
N ASP A 169 -37.71 -15.56 -36.83
CA ASP A 169 -38.04 -16.53 -37.87
C ASP A 169 -37.47 -17.92 -37.50
N PRO A 170 -38.32 -18.84 -37.02
CA PRO A 170 -37.89 -20.18 -36.60
C PRO A 170 -37.25 -21.01 -37.72
N ASN A 171 -37.50 -20.67 -38.99
CA ASN A 171 -36.98 -21.38 -40.16
C ASN A 171 -35.75 -20.70 -40.78
N ALA A 172 -35.24 -19.63 -40.17
CA ALA A 172 -34.08 -18.90 -40.67
C ALA A 172 -32.84 -19.80 -40.76
N ILE A 173 -32.20 -19.81 -41.94
CA ILE A 173 -30.93 -20.52 -42.17
C ILE A 173 -29.78 -19.56 -41.90
N ILE A 174 -28.91 -19.91 -40.96
CA ILE A 174 -27.72 -19.12 -40.62
C ILE A 174 -26.62 -19.47 -41.62
N THR A 175 -26.20 -18.49 -42.43
CA THR A 175 -25.13 -18.70 -43.41
C THR A 175 -23.76 -18.80 -42.73
N ALA A 176 -22.79 -19.41 -43.41
CA ALA A 176 -21.41 -19.51 -42.90
C ALA A 176 -20.79 -18.12 -42.65
N GLU A 177 -21.12 -17.13 -43.49
CA GLU A 177 -20.67 -15.74 -43.34
C GLU A 177 -21.26 -15.07 -42.09
N GLN A 178 -22.57 -15.21 -41.87
CA GLN A 178 -23.24 -14.69 -40.66
C GLN A 178 -22.68 -15.33 -39.39
N LEU A 179 -22.42 -16.63 -39.42
CA LEU A 179 -21.81 -17.34 -38.30
C LEU A 179 -20.39 -16.82 -38.00
N ALA A 180 -19.59 -16.59 -39.04
CA ALA A 180 -18.25 -16.03 -38.90
C ALA A 180 -18.29 -14.61 -38.32
N GLU A 181 -19.24 -13.78 -38.76
CA GLU A 181 -19.48 -12.44 -38.20
C GLU A 181 -19.83 -12.51 -36.71
N PHE A 182 -20.74 -13.40 -36.30
CA PHE A 182 -21.11 -13.55 -34.89
C PHE A 182 -19.95 -13.99 -34.02
N LYS A 183 -19.14 -14.96 -34.49
CA LYS A 183 -17.93 -15.42 -33.80
C LYS A 183 -16.90 -14.31 -33.64
N ASN A 184 -16.66 -13.53 -34.69
CA ASN A 184 -15.72 -12.40 -34.64
C ASN A 184 -16.21 -11.28 -33.71
N ALA A 185 -17.51 -11.15 -33.53
CA ALA A 185 -18.12 -10.18 -32.64
C ALA A 185 -18.31 -10.72 -31.19
N ILE A 186 -17.74 -11.87 -30.82
CA ILE A 186 -17.69 -12.32 -29.43
C ILE A 186 -16.59 -11.53 -28.70
N PRO A 187 -16.89 -10.89 -27.56
CA PRO A 187 -15.90 -10.15 -26.80
C PRO A 187 -14.83 -11.10 -26.26
N LYS A 188 -13.55 -10.81 -26.54
CA LYS A 188 -12.43 -11.52 -25.93
C LYS A 188 -12.19 -10.97 -24.53
N LEU A 189 -12.36 -11.82 -23.53
CA LEU A 189 -12.09 -11.44 -22.14
C LEU A 189 -10.59 -11.49 -21.85
N HIS A 190 -10.07 -10.42 -21.27
CA HIS A 190 -8.68 -10.27 -20.85
C HIS A 190 -8.55 -10.33 -19.32
N THR A 191 -9.34 -11.19 -18.68
CA THR A 191 -9.43 -11.29 -17.21
C THR A 191 -8.41 -12.29 -16.67
N PHE A 192 -7.18 -11.86 -16.38
CA PHE A 192 -6.07 -12.78 -16.09
C PHE A 192 -6.33 -13.74 -14.91
N PHE A 193 -6.92 -13.22 -13.82
CA PHE A 193 -7.31 -14.01 -12.65
C PHE A 193 -8.81 -14.33 -12.61
N GLY A 194 -9.55 -13.99 -13.66
CA GLY A 194 -10.99 -14.16 -13.71
C GLY A 194 -11.76 -12.98 -13.10
N THR A 195 -13.02 -13.23 -12.77
CA THR A 195 -13.96 -12.23 -12.26
C THR A 195 -14.61 -12.71 -10.96
N ASN A 196 -15.15 -11.78 -10.18
CA ASN A 196 -15.96 -12.13 -9.02
C ASN A 196 -17.45 -12.33 -9.37
N ASN A 197 -18.30 -12.61 -8.38
CA ASN A 197 -19.74 -12.77 -8.56
C ASN A 197 -20.45 -11.49 -9.08
N ALA A 198 -19.91 -10.30 -8.77
CA ALA A 198 -20.39 -9.06 -9.38
C ALA A 198 -19.95 -8.89 -10.86
N GLY A 199 -19.11 -9.79 -11.39
CA GLY A 199 -18.57 -9.71 -12.74
C GLY A 199 -17.51 -8.63 -12.92
N THR A 200 -16.87 -8.19 -11.83
CA THR A 200 -15.74 -7.26 -11.86
C THR A 200 -14.43 -8.02 -12.09
N ASP A 201 -13.48 -7.41 -12.80
CA ASP A 201 -12.18 -8.03 -13.09
C ASP A 201 -11.22 -7.93 -11.89
N ILE A 202 -10.80 -9.09 -11.36
CA ILE A 202 -9.99 -9.19 -10.14
C ILE A 202 -8.67 -8.41 -10.28
N TRP A 203 -8.00 -8.57 -11.42
CA TRP A 203 -6.69 -7.97 -11.65
C TRP A 203 -6.77 -6.44 -11.60
N THR A 204 -7.73 -5.87 -12.31
CA THR A 204 -7.94 -4.42 -12.35
C THR A 204 -8.38 -3.84 -11.02
N THR A 205 -9.33 -4.50 -10.34
CA THR A 205 -9.84 -4.05 -9.04
C THR A 205 -8.73 -3.98 -8.01
N VAL A 206 -7.90 -5.03 -7.92
CA VAL A 206 -6.85 -5.13 -6.91
C VAL A 206 -5.73 -4.11 -7.16
N TRP A 207 -5.30 -3.91 -8.40
CA TRP A 207 -4.23 -2.94 -8.70
C TRP A 207 -4.69 -1.49 -8.54
N LYS A 208 -5.92 -1.15 -8.93
CA LYS A 208 -6.50 0.18 -8.65
C LYS A 208 -6.67 0.39 -7.14
N GLY A 209 -7.12 -0.64 -6.43
CA GLY A 209 -7.25 -0.58 -4.97
C GLY A 209 -5.94 -0.45 -4.21
N THR A 210 -4.85 -0.90 -4.82
CA THR A 210 -3.48 -0.70 -4.31
C THR A 210 -3.09 0.77 -4.35
N LEU A 211 -3.34 1.47 -5.47
CA LEU A 211 -3.11 2.92 -5.56
C LEU A 211 -4.00 3.69 -4.58
N GLU A 212 -5.26 3.28 -4.46
CA GLU A 212 -6.20 3.90 -3.51
C GLU A 212 -5.71 3.79 -2.07
N SER A 213 -5.28 2.59 -1.66
CA SER A 213 -4.74 2.36 -0.33
C SER A 213 -3.47 3.18 -0.07
N LEU A 214 -2.57 3.29 -1.06
CA LEU A 214 -1.32 4.02 -0.95
C LEU A 214 -1.53 5.54 -0.80
N TRP A 215 -2.39 6.16 -1.62
CA TRP A 215 -2.59 7.61 -1.53
C TRP A 215 -3.25 8.00 -0.21
N ILE A 216 -4.26 7.24 0.25
CA ILE A 216 -4.94 7.51 1.53
C ILE A 216 -3.92 7.41 2.66
N ALA A 217 -3.12 6.33 2.67
CA ALA A 217 -2.14 6.11 3.72
C ALA A 217 -1.03 7.16 3.73
N LEU A 218 -0.55 7.59 2.56
CA LEU A 218 0.41 8.68 2.44
C LEU A 218 -0.16 10.00 2.97
N PHE A 219 -1.40 10.33 2.60
CA PHE A 219 -2.07 11.54 3.06
C PHE A 219 -2.21 11.55 4.59
N VAL A 220 -2.82 10.49 5.14
CA VAL A 220 -3.05 10.34 6.59
C VAL A 220 -1.73 10.37 7.36
N ALA A 221 -0.74 9.56 6.96
CA ALA A 221 0.56 9.51 7.63
C ALA A 221 1.27 10.88 7.60
N THR A 222 1.14 11.64 6.52
CA THR A 222 1.74 12.98 6.39
C THR A 222 1.11 13.95 7.39
N VAL A 223 -0.21 14.01 7.45
CA VAL A 223 -0.92 14.91 8.37
C VAL A 223 -0.64 14.53 9.83
N GLU A 224 -0.71 13.25 10.18
CA GLU A 224 -0.44 12.78 11.54
C GLU A 224 1.00 13.06 11.97
N ILE A 225 1.98 12.88 11.07
CA ILE A 225 3.38 13.16 11.38
C ILE A 225 3.61 14.66 11.51
N ILE A 226 2.99 15.50 10.68
CA ILE A 226 3.07 16.96 10.84
C ILE A 226 2.56 17.36 12.23
N ILE A 227 1.34 16.94 12.60
CA ILE A 227 0.76 17.23 13.91
C ILE A 227 1.67 16.70 15.03
N GLY A 228 2.11 15.45 14.89
CA GLY A 228 3.01 14.76 15.82
C GLY A 228 4.32 15.47 16.04
N VAL A 229 4.93 15.96 14.97
CA VAL A 229 6.21 16.65 15.00
C VAL A 229 6.09 17.97 15.74
N PHE A 230 5.11 18.81 15.38
CA PHE A 230 4.97 20.12 16.00
C PHE A 230 4.56 20.02 17.48
N VAL A 231 3.54 19.22 17.78
CA VAL A 231 3.04 19.08 19.15
C VAL A 231 4.03 18.28 20.00
N GLY A 232 4.49 17.13 19.52
CA GLY A 232 5.45 16.29 20.23
C GLY A 232 6.77 17.00 20.50
N ALA A 233 7.25 17.83 19.57
CA ALA A 233 8.47 18.58 19.83
C ALA A 233 8.31 19.65 20.91
N TYR A 234 7.18 20.35 20.92
CA TYR A 234 6.89 21.30 21.98
C TYR A 234 6.74 20.61 23.35
N LEU A 235 6.00 19.50 23.42
CA LEU A 235 5.80 18.75 24.67
C LEU A 235 7.10 18.12 25.17
N GLY A 236 7.92 17.55 24.27
CA GLY A 236 9.19 16.92 24.63
C GLY A 236 10.22 17.92 25.15
N PHE A 237 10.28 19.12 24.56
CA PHE A 237 11.18 20.15 25.05
C PHE A 237 10.75 20.67 26.43
N ASN A 238 9.45 20.67 26.67
CA ASN A 238 8.80 21.05 27.92
C ASN A 238 8.45 19.87 28.82
N ALA A 239 9.18 18.75 28.68
CA ALA A 239 8.87 17.53 29.41
C ALA A 239 8.85 17.75 30.92
N GLY A 240 7.79 17.26 31.58
CA GLY A 240 7.57 17.42 33.02
C GLY A 240 6.89 18.73 33.43
N LYS A 241 6.63 19.66 32.51
CA LYS A 241 5.77 20.82 32.78
C LYS A 241 4.29 20.42 32.74
N TRP A 242 3.42 21.24 33.34
CA TRP A 242 1.98 20.99 33.41
C TRP A 242 1.37 20.62 32.05
N LEU A 243 1.67 21.37 30.98
CA LEU A 243 1.07 21.14 29.67
C LEU A 243 1.45 19.77 29.09
N ASP A 244 2.71 19.37 29.27
CA ASP A 244 3.18 18.03 28.91
C ASP A 244 2.41 16.96 29.68
N THR A 245 2.33 17.08 31.00
CA THR A 245 1.60 16.14 31.85
C THR A 245 0.14 16.00 31.42
N VAL A 246 -0.58 17.10 31.21
CA VAL A 246 -2.01 17.07 30.82
C VAL A 246 -2.19 16.45 29.43
N MET A 247 -1.38 16.85 28.45
CA MET A 247 -1.49 16.28 27.10
C MET A 247 -1.16 14.79 27.08
N MET A 248 -0.18 14.34 27.87
CA MET A 248 0.12 12.92 27.99
C MET A 248 -1.05 12.14 28.62
N ARG A 249 -1.80 12.70 29.58
CA ARG A 249 -3.04 12.07 30.08
C ARG A 249 -4.12 11.95 29.03
N ILE A 250 -4.31 12.98 28.20
CA ILE A 250 -5.26 12.92 27.09
C ILE A 250 -4.86 11.82 26.10
N ILE A 251 -3.57 11.76 25.73
CA ILE A 251 -3.05 10.72 24.85
C ILE A 251 -3.25 9.33 25.45
N GLU A 252 -2.96 9.15 26.74
CA GLU A 252 -3.18 7.89 27.47
C GLU A 252 -4.64 7.41 27.34
N ILE A 253 -5.63 8.31 27.48
CA ILE A 253 -7.05 7.98 27.31
C ILE A 253 -7.33 7.46 25.89
N PHE A 254 -6.79 8.11 24.86
CA PHE A 254 -6.96 7.68 23.47
C PHE A 254 -6.26 6.35 23.18
N THR A 255 -5.07 6.11 23.73
CA THR A 255 -4.28 4.90 23.49
C THR A 255 -4.66 3.72 24.39
N SER A 256 -5.49 3.95 25.42
CA SER A 256 -5.93 2.91 26.36
C SER A 256 -6.76 1.81 25.68
N PRO A 257 -7.83 2.12 24.93
CA PRO A 257 -8.53 1.10 24.15
C PRO A 257 -7.78 0.82 22.82
N PRO A 258 -7.96 -0.37 22.24
CA PRO A 258 -7.51 -0.66 20.88
C PRO A 258 -7.99 0.40 19.89
N SER A 259 -7.08 0.90 19.04
CA SER A 259 -7.37 1.96 18.05
C SER A 259 -8.52 1.62 17.12
N ILE A 260 -8.71 0.34 16.82
CA ILE A 260 -9.81 -0.14 15.99
C ILE A 260 -11.18 0.18 16.61
N ILE A 261 -11.31 0.14 17.95
CA ILE A 261 -12.58 0.45 18.63
C ILE A 261 -12.97 1.90 18.37
N TRP A 262 -12.02 2.83 18.46
CA TRP A 262 -12.28 4.23 18.13
C TRP A 262 -12.70 4.41 16.66
N LEU A 263 -12.02 3.72 15.73
CA LEU A 263 -12.36 3.79 14.31
C LEU A 263 -13.75 3.24 14.03
N LEU A 264 -14.12 2.13 14.67
CA LEU A 264 -15.44 1.51 14.56
C LEU A 264 -16.54 2.45 15.07
N LEU A 265 -16.34 3.05 16.25
CA LEU A 265 -17.27 4.03 16.80
C LEU A 265 -17.41 5.25 15.88
N PHE A 266 -16.28 5.75 15.36
CA PHE A 266 -16.26 6.91 14.48
C PHE A 266 -17.07 6.64 13.19
N VAL A 267 -16.74 5.56 12.48
CA VAL A 267 -17.43 5.22 11.24
C VAL A 267 -18.89 4.81 11.46
N SER A 268 -19.23 4.24 12.62
CA SER A 268 -20.62 3.94 12.97
C SER A 268 -21.47 5.20 13.16
N ILE A 269 -20.89 6.32 13.61
CA ILE A 269 -21.62 7.57 13.84
C ILE A 269 -21.70 8.41 12.56
N TRP A 270 -20.57 8.53 11.84
CA TRP A 270 -20.44 9.44 10.70
C TRP A 270 -20.61 8.76 9.33
N GLY A 271 -20.78 7.44 9.29
CA GLY A 271 -21.00 6.67 8.07
C GLY A 271 -19.71 6.26 7.34
N THR A 272 -19.87 5.65 6.15
CA THR A 272 -18.79 4.88 5.48
C THR A 272 -18.12 5.61 4.32
N ASN A 273 -18.14 6.93 4.29
CA ASN A 273 -17.51 7.73 3.22
C ASN A 273 -15.96 7.68 3.33
N PRO A 274 -15.20 7.63 2.22
CA PRO A 274 -13.74 7.75 2.22
C PRO A 274 -13.18 8.92 3.05
N TRP A 275 -13.84 10.07 3.05
CA TRP A 275 -13.44 11.23 3.86
C TRP A 275 -13.66 11.03 5.35
N VAL A 276 -14.71 10.29 5.73
CA VAL A 276 -14.98 9.93 7.13
C VAL A 276 -13.93 8.94 7.62
N LEU A 277 -13.54 7.99 6.77
CA LEU A 277 -12.43 7.07 7.06
C LEU A 277 -11.12 7.83 7.32
N ILE A 278 -10.77 8.78 6.45
CA ILE A 278 -9.59 9.64 6.63
C ILE A 278 -9.70 10.42 7.94
N ALA A 279 -10.83 11.07 8.20
CA ALA A 279 -11.03 11.83 9.43
C ALA A 279 -10.92 10.96 10.69
N GLY A 280 -11.47 9.74 10.68
CA GLY A 280 -11.37 8.79 11.77
C GLY A 280 -9.93 8.34 12.02
N LEU A 281 -9.19 8.05 10.95
CA LEU A 281 -7.76 7.71 11.06
C LEU A 281 -6.96 8.86 11.67
N LEU A 282 -7.17 10.10 11.21
CA LEU A 282 -6.53 11.29 11.77
C LEU A 282 -6.92 11.53 13.24
N PHE A 283 -8.18 11.29 13.60
CA PHE A 283 -8.71 11.45 14.95
C PHE A 283 -8.08 10.49 15.97
N VAL A 284 -7.67 9.30 15.54
CA VAL A 284 -7.07 8.29 16.42
C VAL A 284 -5.54 8.32 16.34
N GLY A 285 -5.00 8.46 15.13
CA GLY A 285 -3.60 8.20 14.84
C GLY A 285 -2.63 9.33 15.13
N TRP A 286 -3.11 10.55 15.43
CA TRP A 286 -2.26 11.69 15.81
C TRP A 286 -1.43 11.46 17.09
N THR A 287 -1.92 10.61 18.00
CA THR A 287 -1.32 10.34 19.31
C THR A 287 0.07 9.69 19.22
N GLY A 288 0.24 8.72 18.31
CA GLY A 288 1.49 7.97 18.15
C GLY A 288 2.67 8.87 17.77
N PRO A 289 2.58 9.64 16.66
CA PRO A 289 3.60 10.60 16.25
C PRO A 289 3.98 11.65 17.31
N ILE A 290 3.02 12.10 18.14
CA ILE A 290 3.33 12.99 19.28
C ILE A 290 4.24 12.28 20.27
N GLY A 291 3.84 11.10 20.74
CA GLY A 291 4.62 10.35 21.73
C GLY A 291 6.03 10.02 21.25
N VAL A 292 6.17 9.62 19.98
CA VAL A 292 7.45 9.30 19.36
C VAL A 292 8.34 10.55 19.23
N THR A 293 7.82 11.65 18.70
CA THR A 293 8.60 12.89 18.56
C THR A 293 9.00 13.44 19.93
N ARG A 294 8.08 13.41 20.89
CA ARG A 294 8.33 13.81 22.28
C ARG A 294 9.50 13.03 22.88
N LEU A 295 9.48 11.70 22.74
CA LEU A 295 10.55 10.83 23.23
C LEU A 295 11.90 11.24 22.63
N PHE A 296 11.96 11.46 21.31
CA PHE A 296 13.21 11.85 20.66
C PHE A 296 13.70 13.24 21.07
N ILE A 297 12.80 14.20 21.25
CA ILE A 297 13.20 15.54 21.70
C ILE A 297 13.75 15.51 23.11
N ILE A 298 13.16 14.72 24.02
CA ILE A 298 13.70 14.52 25.37
C ILE A 298 15.14 14.00 25.32
N THR A 299 15.48 13.12 24.37
CA THR A 299 16.86 12.60 24.25
C THR A 299 17.88 13.64 23.80
N VAL A 300 17.46 14.75 23.19
CA VAL A 300 18.39 15.75 22.65
C VAL A 300 18.30 17.11 23.35
N LYS A 301 17.22 17.41 24.09
CA LYS A 301 16.95 18.75 24.65
C LYS A 301 18.03 19.26 25.61
N ASP A 302 18.78 18.35 26.23
CA ASP A 302 19.82 18.64 27.22
C ASP A 302 21.26 18.50 26.64
N GLU A 303 21.40 18.36 25.32
CA GLU A 303 22.69 18.28 24.65
C GLU A 303 23.46 19.60 24.67
N GLU A 304 24.80 19.53 24.67
CA GLU A 304 25.70 20.68 24.83
C GLU A 304 25.45 21.80 23.80
N TYR A 305 25.12 21.44 22.55
CA TYR A 305 24.85 22.43 21.50
C TYR A 305 23.56 23.20 21.74
N ILE A 306 22.58 22.63 22.44
CA ILE A 306 21.34 23.31 22.82
C ILE A 306 21.59 24.23 24.01
N LEU A 307 22.34 23.76 25.01
CA LEU A 307 22.76 24.57 26.15
C LEU A 307 23.60 25.78 25.70
N ALA A 308 24.53 25.57 24.78
CA ALA A 308 25.33 26.65 24.18
C ALA A 308 24.44 27.67 23.45
N ALA A 309 23.46 27.22 22.66
CA ALA A 309 22.49 28.09 22.00
C ALA A 309 21.68 28.92 23.02
N LYS A 310 21.28 28.32 24.14
CA LYS A 310 20.59 29.02 25.23
C LYS A 310 21.47 30.09 25.88
N SER A 311 22.75 29.80 26.13
CA SER A 311 23.71 30.73 26.75
C SER A 311 23.96 32.00 25.90
N ILE A 312 23.79 31.93 24.58
CA ILE A 312 23.86 33.08 23.67
C ILE A 312 22.50 33.74 23.43
N GLY A 313 21.47 33.41 24.22
CA GLY A 313 20.15 34.05 24.17
C GLY A 313 19.17 33.47 23.14
N ALA A 314 19.37 32.25 22.63
CA ALA A 314 18.39 31.63 21.74
C ALA A 314 17.04 31.42 22.46
N SER A 315 15.95 31.91 21.87
CA SER A 315 14.60 31.68 22.38
C SER A 315 14.24 30.19 22.38
N GLU A 316 13.28 29.79 23.22
CA GLU A 316 12.81 28.39 23.30
C GLU A 316 12.36 27.84 21.93
N LYS A 317 11.60 28.63 21.17
CA LYS A 317 11.19 28.28 19.79
C LYS A 317 12.39 28.04 18.89
N ARG A 318 13.45 28.85 19.02
CA ARG A 318 14.69 28.67 18.25
C ARG A 318 15.41 27.38 18.66
N GLN A 319 15.50 27.10 19.97
CA GLN A 319 16.05 25.86 20.49
C GLN A 319 15.30 24.63 19.97
N ILE A 320 13.97 24.66 19.94
CA ILE A 320 13.14 23.55 19.44
C ILE A 320 13.31 23.37 17.93
N PHE A 321 12.99 24.39 17.12
CA PHE A 321 12.81 24.22 15.67
C PHE A 321 14.10 24.30 14.86
N PHE A 322 15.14 24.97 15.38
CA PHE A 322 16.41 25.13 14.66
C PHE A 322 17.55 24.27 15.22
N HIS A 323 17.41 23.71 16.43
CA HIS A 323 18.46 22.89 17.04
C HIS A 323 17.97 21.48 17.36
N ALA A 324 16.96 21.32 18.21
CA ALA A 324 16.49 20.00 18.66
C ALA A 324 15.82 19.18 17.54
N LEU A 325 14.87 19.80 16.82
CA LEU A 325 14.10 19.11 15.79
C LEU A 325 14.98 18.67 14.60
N PRO A 326 15.87 19.52 14.04
CA PRO A 326 16.80 19.09 13.00
C PRO A 326 17.69 17.91 13.41
N ALA A 327 18.08 17.83 14.69
CA ALA A 327 18.91 16.75 15.20
C ALA A 327 18.23 15.37 15.19
N ILE A 328 16.89 15.33 15.19
CA ILE A 328 16.11 14.08 15.20
C ILE A 328 15.35 13.81 13.90
N LEU A 329 15.58 14.60 12.84
CA LEU A 329 14.89 14.44 11.54
C LEU A 329 14.99 13.03 10.99
N GLY A 330 16.13 12.35 11.18
CA GLY A 330 16.30 10.96 10.78
C GLY A 330 15.32 10.00 11.44
N LYS A 331 15.11 10.18 12.75
CA LYS A 331 14.17 9.35 13.52
C LYS A 331 12.72 9.67 13.16
N ILE A 332 12.41 10.93 12.85
CA ILE A 332 11.08 11.35 12.37
C ILE A 332 10.80 10.74 10.99
N ALA A 333 11.76 10.80 10.07
CA ALA A 333 11.60 10.23 8.73
C ALA A 333 11.36 8.72 8.79
N MET A 334 12.07 7.99 9.66
CA MET A 334 11.81 6.59 9.94
C MET A 334 10.38 6.35 10.49
N SER A 335 9.93 7.20 11.41
CA SER A 335 8.57 7.12 11.97
C SER A 335 7.50 7.34 10.90
N TYR A 336 7.73 8.27 9.95
CA TYR A 336 6.83 8.53 8.84
C TYR A 336 6.67 7.29 7.94
N VAL A 337 7.78 6.68 7.51
CA VAL A 337 7.72 5.50 6.64
C VAL A 337 6.99 4.33 7.32
N ARG A 338 7.21 4.10 8.63
CA ARG A 338 6.50 3.06 9.39
C ARG A 338 5.01 3.34 9.59
N ARG A 339 4.61 4.61 9.52
CA ARG A 339 3.20 4.97 9.69
C ARG A 339 2.35 4.55 8.50
N ILE A 340 2.88 4.66 7.28
CA ILE A 340 2.19 4.31 6.03
C ILE A 340 1.58 2.89 6.06
N PRO A 341 2.36 1.80 6.28
CA PRO A 341 1.79 0.45 6.28
C PRO A 341 0.81 0.23 7.44
N SER A 342 1.00 0.91 8.58
CA SER A 342 0.06 0.84 9.71
C SER A 342 -1.31 1.41 9.35
N VAL A 343 -1.34 2.51 8.59
CA VAL A 343 -2.57 3.12 8.09
C VAL A 343 -3.24 2.23 7.05
N ILE A 344 -2.48 1.69 6.08
CA ILE A 344 -3.00 0.74 5.07
C ILE A 344 -3.68 -0.44 5.77
N LEU A 345 -3.03 -1.03 6.77
CA LEU A 345 -3.57 -2.17 7.48
C LEU A 345 -4.83 -1.81 8.28
N SER A 346 -4.89 -0.61 8.86
CA SER A 346 -6.09 -0.12 9.56
C SER A 346 -7.28 0.04 8.62
N ILE A 347 -7.05 0.59 7.42
CA ILE A 347 -8.07 0.73 6.36
C ILE A 347 -8.58 -0.65 5.94
N ALA A 348 -7.66 -1.57 5.62
CA ALA A 348 -8.00 -2.92 5.18
C ALA A 348 -8.74 -3.70 6.28
N SER A 349 -8.32 -3.57 7.53
CA SER A 349 -8.96 -4.25 8.68
C SER A 349 -10.38 -3.75 8.90
N LEU A 350 -10.58 -2.43 8.89
CA LEU A 350 -11.91 -1.84 9.09
C LEU A 350 -12.88 -2.26 7.97
N ALA A 351 -12.38 -2.27 6.74
CA ALA A 351 -13.17 -2.68 5.59
C ALA A 351 -13.48 -4.18 5.61
N PHE A 352 -12.52 -5.02 5.96
CA PHE A 352 -12.72 -6.47 6.09
C PHE A 352 -13.66 -6.83 7.26
N LEU A 353 -13.74 -6.00 8.30
CA LEU A 353 -14.72 -6.16 9.37
C LEU A 353 -16.14 -5.70 8.98
N GLY A 354 -16.35 -5.18 7.76
CA GLY A 354 -17.66 -4.77 7.25
C GLY A 354 -18.09 -3.36 7.67
N PHE A 355 -17.19 -2.57 8.23
CA PHE A 355 -17.47 -1.19 8.65
C PHE A 355 -17.19 -0.17 7.54
N PHE A 356 -16.59 -0.58 6.42
CA PHE A 356 -16.46 0.26 5.23
C PHE A 356 -17.27 -0.36 4.08
N LYS A 357 -18.37 0.30 3.69
CA LYS A 357 -19.35 -0.21 2.73
C LYS A 357 -19.48 0.63 1.45
N ASP A 358 -18.61 1.61 1.24
CA ASP A 358 -18.67 2.43 0.03
C ASP A 358 -18.36 1.59 -1.23
N ASP A 359 -19.27 1.57 -2.18
CA ASP A 359 -19.17 0.85 -3.47
C ASP A 359 -18.47 1.68 -4.56
N SER A 360 -18.10 2.93 -4.28
CA SER A 360 -17.42 3.78 -5.25
C SER A 360 -15.90 3.64 -5.25
N SER A 361 -15.32 3.10 -4.18
CA SER A 361 -13.87 2.96 -3.98
C SER A 361 -13.39 1.51 -4.07
N ALA A 362 -12.22 1.31 -4.66
CA ALA A 362 -11.58 0.01 -4.79
C ALA A 362 -10.84 -0.36 -3.49
N ASN A 363 -11.56 -0.57 -2.38
CA ASN A 363 -10.91 -0.95 -1.13
C ASN A 363 -10.55 -2.45 -1.09
N LEU A 364 -9.27 -2.78 -0.87
CA LEU A 364 -8.78 -4.17 -0.86
C LEU A 364 -9.35 -5.02 0.27
N GLY A 365 -9.54 -4.45 1.47
CA GLY A 365 -10.14 -5.15 2.61
C GLY A 365 -11.60 -5.47 2.37
N LYS A 366 -12.35 -4.52 1.80
CA LYS A 366 -13.73 -4.72 1.38
C LYS A 366 -13.83 -5.75 0.27
N PHE A 367 -12.97 -5.65 -0.75
CA PHE A 367 -12.92 -6.61 -1.85
C PHE A 367 -12.71 -8.05 -1.33
N MET A 368 -11.85 -8.26 -0.34
CA MET A 368 -11.70 -9.59 0.27
C MET A 368 -12.96 -10.04 1.02
N LEU A 369 -13.65 -9.12 1.72
CA LEU A 369 -14.89 -9.43 2.44
C LEU A 369 -16.03 -9.81 1.49
N ASP A 370 -16.25 -9.01 0.44
CA ASP A 370 -17.33 -9.19 -0.54
C ASP A 370 -17.19 -10.52 -1.30
N ASN A 371 -15.97 -11.06 -1.38
CA ASN A 371 -15.63 -12.25 -2.16
C ASN A 371 -15.23 -13.46 -1.29
N LEU A 372 -15.53 -13.42 0.01
CA LEU A 372 -15.13 -14.47 0.95
C LEU A 372 -15.77 -15.83 0.59
N GLU A 373 -17.06 -15.83 0.22
CA GLU A 373 -17.79 -17.04 -0.15
C GLU A 373 -17.33 -17.60 -1.51
N ASP A 374 -17.09 -16.71 -2.47
CA ASP A 374 -16.60 -17.05 -3.82
C ASP A 374 -15.17 -17.60 -3.84
N SER A 375 -14.40 -17.34 -2.79
CA SER A 375 -13.01 -17.79 -2.68
C SER A 375 -12.83 -19.31 -2.75
N LYS A 376 -13.89 -20.08 -2.46
CA LYS A 376 -13.91 -21.54 -2.64
C LYS A 376 -13.71 -21.95 -4.10
N ASN A 377 -14.28 -21.16 -5.02
CA ASN A 377 -14.19 -21.41 -6.46
C ASN A 377 -12.98 -20.69 -7.08
N ASN A 378 -12.63 -19.51 -6.56
CA ASN A 378 -11.49 -18.74 -7.04
C ASN A 378 -10.69 -18.14 -5.86
N VAL A 379 -9.69 -18.90 -5.37
CA VAL A 379 -8.86 -18.52 -4.21
C VAL A 379 -8.07 -17.21 -4.44
N TRP A 380 -7.85 -16.83 -5.70
CA TRP A 380 -7.13 -15.61 -6.07
C TRP A 380 -7.83 -14.32 -5.64
N LEU A 381 -9.16 -14.39 -5.41
CA LEU A 381 -9.95 -13.31 -4.82
C LEU A 381 -9.41 -12.84 -3.47
N LEU A 382 -8.79 -13.75 -2.70
CA LEU A 382 -8.20 -13.44 -1.39
C LEU A 382 -6.68 -13.35 -1.45
N ILE A 383 -6.01 -14.27 -2.16
CA ILE A 383 -4.54 -14.37 -2.15
C ILE A 383 -3.89 -13.11 -2.76
N ILE A 384 -4.39 -12.61 -3.89
CA ILE A 384 -3.77 -11.46 -4.57
C ILE A 384 -3.82 -10.20 -3.70
N PRO A 385 -4.98 -9.70 -3.26
CA PRO A 385 -5.03 -8.51 -2.43
C PRO A 385 -4.25 -8.67 -1.11
N ALA A 386 -4.34 -9.84 -0.46
CA ALA A 386 -3.59 -10.10 0.77
C ALA A 386 -2.06 -10.09 0.54
N SER A 387 -1.59 -10.70 -0.55
CA SER A 387 -0.16 -10.74 -0.89
C SER A 387 0.39 -9.34 -1.18
N ILE A 388 -0.38 -8.49 -1.87
CA ILE A 388 0.04 -7.12 -2.17
C ILE A 388 0.12 -6.29 -0.89
N LEU A 389 -0.89 -6.37 -0.01
CA LEU A 389 -0.88 -5.70 1.29
C LEU A 389 0.33 -6.13 2.13
N LEU A 390 0.63 -7.44 2.14
CA LEU A 390 1.78 -8.01 2.84
C LEU A 390 3.10 -7.49 2.24
N CYS A 391 3.28 -7.56 0.93
CA CYS A 391 4.50 -7.12 0.25
C CYS A 391 4.74 -5.62 0.43
N ILE A 392 3.71 -4.77 0.36
CA ILE A 392 3.82 -3.35 0.64
C ILE A 392 4.26 -3.13 2.09
N SER A 393 3.62 -3.81 3.04
CA SER A 393 3.89 -3.65 4.47
C SER A 393 5.33 -4.03 4.83
N ILE A 394 5.78 -5.20 4.34
CA ILE A 394 7.15 -5.67 4.55
C ILE A 394 8.14 -4.73 3.87
N SER A 395 7.88 -4.31 2.64
CA SER A 395 8.80 -3.45 1.90
C SER A 395 9.00 -2.11 2.59
N LEU A 396 7.91 -1.47 3.03
CA LEU A 396 7.97 -0.20 3.76
C LEU A 396 8.65 -0.35 5.13
N GLN A 397 8.49 -1.49 5.82
CA GLN A 397 9.19 -1.75 7.07
C GLN A 397 10.71 -1.83 6.87
N PHE A 398 11.18 -2.52 5.84
CA PHE A 398 12.61 -2.56 5.50
C PHE A 398 13.14 -1.21 5.01
N ILE A 399 12.38 -0.48 4.19
CA ILE A 399 12.73 0.88 3.77
C ILE A 399 12.90 1.80 4.99
N ALA A 400 12.04 1.68 6.01
CA ALA A 400 12.19 2.45 7.24
C ALA A 400 13.49 2.13 7.98
N VAL A 401 13.88 0.85 8.05
CA VAL A 401 15.17 0.45 8.64
C VAL A 401 16.34 1.00 7.83
N GLY A 402 16.29 0.91 6.50
CA GLY A 402 17.32 1.49 5.64
C GLY A 402 17.45 3.00 5.80
N LEU A 403 16.32 3.71 5.96
CA LEU A 403 16.29 5.14 6.19
C LEU A 403 16.88 5.51 7.55
N HIS A 404 16.60 4.71 8.58
CA HIS A 404 17.21 4.87 9.90
C HIS A 404 18.72 4.73 9.85
N ASP A 405 19.22 3.65 9.24
CA ASP A 405 20.66 3.35 9.18
C ASP A 405 21.41 4.38 8.32
N ALA A 406 20.74 4.90 7.28
CA ALA A 406 21.28 5.95 6.43
C ALA A 406 21.38 7.31 7.14
N LEU A 407 20.47 7.57 8.09
CA LEU A 407 20.36 8.84 8.81
C LEU A 407 20.99 8.80 10.22
N ASP A 408 21.47 7.66 10.70
CA ASP A 408 22.12 7.54 12.01
C ASP A 408 23.52 8.19 12.02
N PRO A 409 23.73 9.30 12.76
CA PRO A 409 25.03 9.97 12.84
C PRO A 409 26.10 9.15 13.54
N LYS A 410 25.77 8.20 14.43
CA LYS A 410 26.75 7.38 15.16
C LYS A 410 27.40 6.33 14.24
N VAL A 411 26.69 5.91 13.20
CA VAL A 411 27.21 5.04 12.13
C VAL A 411 27.93 5.86 11.06
N ILE A 412 27.95 7.19 11.14
CA ILE A 412 28.83 8.06 10.34
C ILE A 412 30.26 7.98 10.89
N LYS A 413 30.87 6.79 10.80
CA LYS A 413 32.33 6.66 10.76
C LYS A 413 32.72 6.63 9.30
N LEU A 414 33.25 7.74 8.81
CA LEU A 414 33.82 7.80 7.47
C LEU A 414 34.94 6.77 7.38
N LYS A 415 34.82 5.84 6.42
CA LYS A 415 35.96 5.02 6.00
C LYS A 415 37.03 5.96 5.48
N ARG A 416 38.23 5.82 6.03
CA ARG A 416 39.46 6.52 5.65
C ARG A 416 39.81 6.31 4.19
#